data_AF-A0A8R7R2Q2-F1
#
_entry.id   AF-A0A8R7R2Q2-F1
#
_cell.length_a   1.000
_cell.length_b   1.000
_cell.length_c   1.000
_cell.angle_alpha   90.00
_cell.angle_beta   90.00
_cell.angle_gamma   90.00
#
_symmetry.space_group_name_H-M   'P 1'
#
loop_
_entity.id
_entity.type
_entity.pdbx_description
1 polymer ?
#
loop_
_entity_poly.entity_id
_entity_poly.type
_entity_poly.pdbx_seq_one_letter_code
_entity_poly.pdbx_strand_id
1 'polypeptide(L)'
;MSMATKQATLPRSGAFSKGYNFAYAWEKNAPVTEEQNAAISALSHAVAERPFPVNLEDGGTAVPEKESALEEAGAMDAVLVNTHQFYKWFAELESAMKSETEEKYRLYESTLEERVNTCDDILQQVDDTQNLFEELQSLHSSVAIKTQTLHDACDQLLVEKQRLIGFAEALRSRLNYFDELENASTSFYSQTMNIGNEQFLPLLKRLDDCILYVENNPLYAESAVYLVKFRQLQSRALGMIWSHVLSTLKAASSQQVQAAIRGSGSGKNAVTEGVEASLIYVRFKAAAGELKPVFNEIESRSSKKEYAQVLSECHSLFCEQRLYLIRGMVQQRISEFAKKEALPSFTRSGCAYLMEACQFEHQLFAHFFPASASDVSSMAPLMDPLCTHLYDTLRPRLIYEGNIDSLCELVDILKVEVLGEQLSRRGKSAAGLRPILQRILADVLERLAFCARTHIREGVLFQISCVWLTLCFFSLFCFRMYCEYGSFSQSAVMPN
;
A
#
# COMPACT_ATOMS: atom_id res chain seq x y z
N MET A 1 74.36 41.65 10.20
CA MET A 1 74.04 40.22 9.95
C MET A 1 72.73 40.21 9.18
N SER A 2 72.55 39.69 7.98
CA SER A 2 73.36 38.85 7.10
C SER A 2 73.06 39.29 5.66
N MET A 3 74.08 39.26 4.79
CA MET A 3 73.99 39.67 3.38
C MET A 3 73.06 38.75 2.60
N ALA A 4 72.09 39.34 1.90
CA ALA A 4 71.31 38.68 0.85
C ALA A 4 71.96 38.95 -0.51
N THR A 5 72.65 37.95 -1.06
CA THR A 5 73.25 38.02 -2.39
C THR A 5 72.18 37.69 -3.44
N LYS A 6 71.87 38.67 -4.30
CA LYS A 6 71.07 38.49 -5.52
C LYS A 6 71.85 37.63 -6.53
N GLN A 7 71.21 36.61 -7.10
CA GLN A 7 71.61 36.02 -8.37
C GLN A 7 70.47 36.10 -9.38
N ALA A 8 70.85 36.40 -10.62
CA ALA A 8 70.00 36.82 -11.72
C ALA A 8 69.13 35.68 -12.28
N THR A 9 67.87 36.00 -12.54
CA THR A 9 66.93 35.19 -13.34
C THR A 9 67.36 35.16 -14.81
N LEU A 10 67.78 33.98 -15.29
CA LEU A 10 67.82 33.65 -16.71
C LEU A 10 66.44 33.10 -17.17
N PRO A 11 66.03 33.35 -18.43
CA PRO A 11 64.70 32.97 -18.91
C PRO A 11 64.60 31.45 -19.07
N ARG A 12 63.63 30.82 -18.40
CA ARG A 12 63.30 29.40 -18.57
C ARG A 12 62.67 29.18 -19.95
N SER A 13 63.36 28.45 -20.82
CA SER A 13 62.85 27.96 -22.09
C SER A 13 61.66 27.01 -21.88
N GLY A 14 60.57 27.21 -22.62
CA GLY A 14 59.32 26.42 -22.56
C GLY A 14 59.44 24.94 -22.97
N ALA A 15 60.65 24.47 -23.30
CA ALA A 15 60.92 23.06 -23.57
C ALA A 15 60.90 22.18 -22.30
N PHE A 16 61.24 22.74 -21.12
CA PHE A 16 61.35 21.96 -19.88
C PHE A 16 60.01 21.58 -19.24
N SER A 17 58.92 22.31 -19.51
CA SER A 17 57.61 22.03 -18.90
C SER A 17 56.81 20.96 -19.63
N LYS A 18 57.11 20.66 -20.90
CA LYS A 18 56.44 19.58 -21.66
C LYS A 18 56.96 18.18 -21.27
N GLY A 19 58.25 18.04 -20.97
CA GLY A 19 58.83 16.74 -20.57
C GLY A 19 58.31 16.20 -19.24
N TYR A 20 58.10 17.07 -18.25
CA TYR A 20 57.59 16.66 -16.93
C TYR A 20 56.15 16.13 -16.96
N ASN A 21 55.29 16.71 -17.81
CA ASN A 21 53.91 16.23 -17.99
C ASN A 21 53.86 14.87 -18.72
N PHE A 22 54.80 14.61 -19.61
CA PHE A 22 54.91 13.31 -20.30
C PHE A 22 55.38 12.21 -19.35
N ALA A 23 56.43 12.46 -18.56
CA ALA A 23 56.95 11.51 -17.59
C ALA A 23 55.90 11.17 -16.51
N TYR A 24 55.16 12.17 -16.01
CA TYR A 24 54.10 11.94 -15.02
C TYR A 24 52.89 11.16 -15.59
N ALA A 25 52.55 11.37 -16.86
CA ALA A 25 51.49 10.61 -17.52
C ALA A 25 51.91 9.16 -17.84
N TRP A 26 53.20 8.94 -18.11
CA TRP A 26 53.80 7.61 -18.32
C TRP A 26 53.75 6.77 -17.04
N GLU A 27 54.19 7.35 -15.91
CA GLU A 27 54.29 6.67 -14.61
C GLU A 27 52.93 6.21 -14.07
N LYS A 28 51.84 6.91 -14.43
CA LYS A 28 50.47 6.62 -13.97
C LYS A 28 49.76 5.52 -14.78
N ASN A 29 50.08 5.39 -16.07
CA ASN A 29 49.34 4.51 -16.99
C ASN A 29 50.06 3.19 -17.30
N ALA A 30 51.35 3.07 -16.97
CA ALA A 30 52.13 1.85 -17.12
C ALA A 30 53.17 1.75 -15.98
N PRO A 31 52.77 1.36 -14.76
CA PRO A 31 53.70 1.26 -13.64
C PRO A 31 54.77 0.20 -13.93
N VAL A 32 56.02 0.64 -13.90
CA VAL A 32 57.21 -0.21 -14.13
C VAL A 32 57.29 -1.25 -13.02
N THR A 33 57.43 -2.54 -13.37
CA THR A 33 57.51 -3.62 -12.37
C THR A 33 58.77 -3.49 -11.52
N GLU A 34 58.78 -4.07 -10.31
CA GLU A 34 59.95 -4.03 -9.42
C GLU A 34 61.22 -4.58 -10.11
N GLU A 35 61.08 -5.62 -10.95
CA GLU A 35 62.17 -6.19 -11.74
C GLU A 35 62.74 -5.20 -12.77
N GLN A 36 61.87 -4.43 -13.44
CA GLN A 36 62.29 -3.42 -14.40
C GLN A 36 62.94 -2.20 -13.71
N ASN A 37 62.44 -1.79 -12.55
CA ASN A 37 63.07 -0.74 -11.74
C ASN A 37 64.45 -1.18 -11.20
N ALA A 38 64.60 -2.46 -10.85
CA ALA A 38 65.89 -3.03 -10.47
C ALA A 38 66.89 -3.03 -11.65
N ALA A 39 66.42 -3.37 -12.86
CA ALA A 39 67.24 -3.32 -14.07
C ALA A 39 67.69 -1.89 -14.42
N ILE A 40 66.79 -0.90 -14.30
CA ILE A 40 67.12 0.52 -14.50
C ILE A 40 68.16 0.99 -13.46
N SER A 41 67.98 0.58 -12.20
CA SER A 41 68.94 0.90 -11.13
C SER A 41 70.31 0.28 -11.38
N ALA A 42 70.36 -0.98 -11.82
CA ALA A 42 71.59 -1.67 -12.19
C ALA A 42 72.31 -1.01 -13.38
N LEU A 43 71.56 -0.58 -14.40
CA LEU A 43 72.10 0.19 -15.51
C LEU A 43 72.65 1.55 -15.06
N SER A 44 71.95 2.25 -14.17
CA SER A 44 72.43 3.53 -13.62
C SER A 44 73.75 3.37 -12.85
N HIS A 45 73.90 2.26 -12.11
CA HIS A 45 75.12 1.94 -11.37
C HIS A 45 76.26 1.59 -12.33
N ALA A 46 75.99 0.80 -13.37
CA ALA A 46 76.99 0.46 -14.39
C ALA A 46 77.48 1.68 -15.19
N VAL A 47 76.62 2.68 -15.40
CA VAL A 47 77.00 3.95 -16.04
C VAL A 47 77.79 4.85 -15.08
N ALA A 48 77.47 4.84 -13.78
CA ALA A 48 78.19 5.61 -12.77
C ALA A 48 79.62 5.08 -12.52
N GLU A 49 79.85 3.78 -12.71
CA GLU A 49 81.17 3.14 -12.55
C GLU A 49 81.95 2.98 -13.86
N ARG A 50 81.57 3.69 -14.93
CA ARG A 50 82.26 3.56 -16.22
C ARG A 50 83.72 4.04 -16.06
N PRO A 51 84.73 3.16 -16.23
CA PRO A 51 86.12 3.59 -16.15
C PRO A 51 86.41 4.58 -17.29
N PHE A 52 87.15 5.64 -16.99
CA PHE A 52 87.61 6.57 -18.02
C PHE A 52 88.44 5.81 -19.07
N PRO A 53 88.29 6.13 -20.36
CA PRO A 53 89.19 5.60 -21.38
C PRO A 53 90.62 6.02 -21.02
N VAL A 54 91.54 5.05 -21.05
CA VAL A 54 92.92 5.11 -20.52
C VAL A 54 93.78 6.29 -21.06
N ASN A 55 93.27 7.05 -22.04
CA ASN A 55 93.99 8.13 -22.71
C ASN A 55 93.67 9.55 -22.18
N LEU A 56 92.95 9.71 -21.06
CA LEU A 56 92.56 11.03 -20.55
C LEU A 56 92.77 11.23 -19.02
N GLU A 57 93.76 10.57 -18.41
CA GLU A 57 94.31 11.03 -17.13
C GLU A 57 95.63 11.77 -17.36
N ASP A 58 95.56 13.09 -17.27
CA ASP A 58 96.70 14.01 -17.31
C ASP A 58 97.21 14.26 -15.89
N GLY A 59 98.54 14.30 -15.72
CA GLY A 59 99.15 14.91 -14.55
C GLY A 59 100.05 14.04 -13.69
N GLY A 60 101.19 13.65 -14.22
CA GLY A 60 102.44 13.69 -13.45
C GLY A 60 102.89 12.40 -12.78
N THR A 61 103.48 11.49 -13.55
CA THR A 61 104.62 10.72 -13.06
C THR A 61 105.52 10.31 -14.21
N ALA A 62 106.74 10.84 -14.17
CA ALA A 62 107.94 10.34 -14.82
C ALA A 62 107.76 9.74 -16.23
N VAL A 63 107.95 10.59 -17.25
CA VAL A 63 108.60 10.15 -18.49
C VAL A 63 109.81 9.31 -18.05
N PRO A 64 109.86 7.99 -18.31
CA PRO A 64 111.14 7.35 -18.34
C PRO A 64 111.80 7.96 -19.56
N GLU A 65 112.71 8.91 -19.31
CA GLU A 65 113.88 9.07 -20.14
C GLU A 65 114.51 7.68 -20.25
N LYS A 66 114.02 6.88 -21.20
CA LYS A 66 114.82 5.81 -21.76
C LYS A 66 115.85 6.54 -22.61
N GLU A 67 116.84 7.03 -21.88
CA GLU A 67 118.24 7.04 -22.26
C GLU A 67 118.44 6.10 -23.44
N SER A 68 118.82 6.70 -24.56
CA SER A 68 119.75 6.14 -25.54
C SER A 68 120.06 4.65 -25.37
N ALA A 69 119.10 3.78 -25.69
CA ALA A 69 119.40 2.41 -26.09
C ALA A 69 119.64 2.37 -27.61
N LEU A 70 120.34 3.40 -28.11
CA LEU A 70 121.14 3.35 -29.31
C LEU A 70 122.61 3.03 -28.93
N GLU A 71 122.82 2.35 -27.80
CA GLU A 71 124.01 1.55 -27.52
C GLU A 71 123.56 0.07 -27.58
N GLU A 72 123.31 -0.43 -28.80
CA GLU A 72 123.27 -1.86 -29.20
C GLU A 72 122.52 -2.10 -30.53
N ALA A 73 122.18 -1.05 -31.29
CA ALA A 73 122.28 -1.19 -32.74
C ALA A 73 123.77 -1.30 -33.04
N GLY A 74 124.26 -2.53 -33.17
CA GLY A 74 125.67 -2.86 -33.29
C GLY A 74 126.41 -1.81 -34.10
N ALA A 75 127.41 -1.20 -33.46
CA ALA A 75 128.50 -0.52 -34.13
C ALA A 75 129.12 -1.54 -35.10
N MET A 76 128.48 -1.71 -36.25
CA MET A 76 129.16 -2.09 -37.47
C MET A 76 130.15 -0.96 -37.67
N ASP A 77 131.40 -1.27 -37.39
CA ASP A 77 132.58 -0.47 -37.68
C ASP A 77 132.55 -0.14 -39.19
N ALA A 78 131.74 0.84 -39.57
CA ALA A 78 131.56 1.25 -40.94
C ALA A 78 132.75 2.14 -41.28
N VAL A 79 133.86 1.49 -41.65
CA VAL A 79 135.00 2.14 -42.26
C VAL A 79 134.52 2.78 -43.57
N LEU A 80 134.14 4.05 -43.51
CA LEU A 80 133.65 4.83 -44.65
C LEU A 80 134.84 5.32 -45.48
N VAL A 81 135.25 4.55 -46.49
CA VAL A 81 136.44 4.84 -47.31
C VAL A 81 136.12 5.73 -48.54
N ASN A 82 134.85 6.02 -48.85
CA ASN A 82 134.45 6.77 -50.06
C ASN A 82 133.22 7.67 -49.83
N THR A 83 133.23 8.89 -50.36
CA THR A 83 132.13 9.88 -50.35
C THR A 83 130.79 9.28 -50.81
N HIS A 84 130.80 8.38 -51.78
CA HIS A 84 129.60 7.71 -52.29
C HIS A 84 128.97 6.74 -51.26
N GLN A 85 129.78 6.09 -50.42
CA GLN A 85 129.27 5.20 -49.37
C GLN A 85 128.64 5.97 -48.21
N PHE A 86 129.15 7.17 -47.91
CA PHE A 86 128.55 8.09 -46.94
C PHE A 86 127.18 8.59 -47.38
N TYR A 87 127.02 9.08 -48.61
CA TYR A 87 125.72 9.54 -49.10
C TYR A 87 124.68 8.42 -49.19
N LYS A 88 125.10 7.17 -49.50
CA LYS A 88 124.21 6.02 -49.51
C LYS A 88 123.72 5.67 -48.10
N TRP A 89 124.63 5.58 -47.14
CA TRP A 89 124.26 5.34 -45.73
C TRP A 89 123.40 6.48 -45.15
N PHE A 90 123.74 7.74 -45.45
CA PHE A 90 122.95 8.89 -45.01
C PHE A 90 121.55 8.92 -45.62
N ALA A 91 121.40 8.58 -46.91
CA ALA A 91 120.09 8.48 -47.55
C ALA A 91 119.26 7.31 -47.00
N GLU A 92 119.89 6.18 -46.67
CA GLU A 92 119.25 5.04 -46.01
C GLU A 92 118.81 5.39 -44.59
N LEU A 93 119.65 6.11 -43.83
CA LEU A 93 119.33 6.63 -42.49
C LEU A 93 118.21 7.67 -42.55
N GLU A 94 118.26 8.62 -43.48
CA GLU A 94 117.23 9.66 -43.64
C GLU A 94 115.90 9.06 -44.11
N SER A 95 115.93 8.03 -44.98
CA SER A 95 114.76 7.26 -45.39
C SER A 95 114.17 6.45 -44.24
N ALA A 96 115.01 5.77 -43.44
CA ALA A 96 114.57 5.03 -42.27
C ALA A 96 113.95 5.96 -41.21
N MET A 97 114.54 7.13 -40.99
CA MET A 97 114.06 8.12 -40.03
C MET A 97 112.75 8.80 -40.52
N LYS A 98 112.62 9.09 -41.83
CA LYS A 98 111.36 9.56 -42.44
C LYS A 98 110.26 8.51 -42.33
N SER A 99 110.58 7.25 -42.64
CA SER A 99 109.68 6.10 -42.48
C SER A 99 109.20 5.97 -41.04
N GLU A 100 110.09 6.03 -40.04
CA GLU A 100 109.69 5.93 -38.63
C GLU A 100 108.80 7.10 -38.18
N THR A 101 109.04 8.31 -38.68
CA THR A 101 108.16 9.46 -38.40
C THR A 101 106.82 9.36 -39.11
N GLU A 102 106.81 8.88 -40.36
CA GLU A 102 105.60 8.69 -41.17
C GLU A 102 104.71 7.57 -40.59
N GLU A 103 105.31 6.47 -40.12
CA GLU A 103 104.63 5.35 -39.45
C GLU A 103 103.87 5.83 -38.20
N LYS A 104 104.44 6.75 -37.41
CA LYS A 104 103.79 7.32 -36.22
C LYS A 104 102.54 8.14 -36.59
N TYR A 105 102.61 8.95 -37.65
CA TYR A 105 101.46 9.70 -38.14
C TYR A 105 100.42 8.79 -38.78
N ARG A 106 100.84 7.75 -39.49
CA ARG A 106 99.96 6.72 -40.07
C ARG A 106 99.21 5.93 -39.01
N LEU A 107 99.88 5.56 -37.91
CA LEU A 107 99.26 4.88 -36.78
C LEU A 107 98.24 5.80 -36.08
N TYR A 108 98.57 7.08 -35.93
CA TYR A 108 97.66 8.07 -35.36
C TYR A 108 96.43 8.30 -36.25
N GLU A 109 96.63 8.39 -37.57
CA GLU A 109 95.56 8.49 -38.57
C GLU A 109 94.65 7.26 -38.53
N SER A 110 95.21 6.05 -38.54
CA SER A 110 94.46 4.80 -38.41
C SER A 110 93.68 4.72 -37.10
N THR A 111 94.24 5.20 -35.99
CA THR A 111 93.54 5.27 -34.71
C THR A 111 92.40 6.27 -34.77
N LEU A 112 92.58 7.42 -35.42
CA LEU A 112 91.52 8.41 -35.60
C LEU A 112 90.38 7.85 -36.46
N GLU A 113 90.70 7.18 -37.57
CA GLU A 113 89.70 6.52 -38.43
C GLU A 113 88.91 5.46 -37.65
N GLU A 114 89.57 4.63 -36.84
CA GLU A 114 88.89 3.64 -35.99
C GLU A 114 87.93 4.31 -34.99
N ARG A 115 88.33 5.45 -34.41
CA ARG A 115 87.48 6.22 -33.50
C ARG A 115 86.31 6.87 -34.22
N VAL A 116 86.50 7.40 -35.42
CA VAL A 116 85.43 7.95 -36.25
C VAL A 116 84.43 6.85 -36.59
N ASN A 117 84.88 5.69 -37.07
CA ASN A 117 84.02 4.55 -37.36
C ASN A 117 83.23 4.08 -36.13
N THR A 118 83.88 4.05 -34.95
CA THR A 118 83.20 3.71 -33.70
C THR A 118 82.13 4.74 -33.34
N CYS A 119 82.39 6.03 -33.56
CA CYS A 119 81.39 7.09 -33.35
C CYS A 119 80.22 6.98 -34.33
N ASP A 120 80.49 6.67 -35.59
CA ASP A 120 79.45 6.46 -36.61
C ASP A 120 78.58 5.24 -36.29
N ASP A 121 79.17 4.13 -35.84
CA ASP A 121 78.44 2.95 -35.37
C ASP A 121 77.53 3.27 -34.17
N ILE A 122 78.03 4.07 -33.21
CA ILE A 122 77.24 4.49 -32.05
C ILE A 122 76.10 5.42 -32.50
N LEU A 123 76.35 6.36 -33.42
CA LEU A 123 75.32 7.24 -33.96
C LEU A 123 74.24 6.44 -34.68
N GLN A 124 74.62 5.45 -35.50
CA GLN A 124 73.69 4.56 -36.17
C GLN A 124 72.84 3.78 -35.15
N GLN A 125 73.45 3.24 -34.09
CA GLN A 125 72.71 2.56 -33.02
C GLN A 125 71.73 3.49 -32.28
N VAL A 126 72.10 4.76 -32.07
CA VAL A 126 71.22 5.76 -31.46
C VAL A 126 70.04 6.08 -32.38
N ASP A 127 70.30 6.25 -33.68
CA ASP A 127 69.25 6.50 -34.68
C ASP A 127 68.29 5.30 -34.79
N ASP A 128 68.80 4.08 -34.84
CA ASP A 128 68.00 2.85 -34.85
C ASP A 128 67.14 2.74 -33.58
N THR A 129 67.73 3.04 -32.42
CA THR A 129 67.02 3.03 -31.13
C THR A 129 65.94 4.11 -31.09
N GLN A 130 66.20 5.30 -31.64
CA GLN A 130 65.23 6.37 -31.72
C GLN A 130 64.04 5.98 -32.61
N ASN A 131 64.30 5.36 -33.77
CA ASN A 131 63.25 4.85 -34.65
C ASN A 131 62.37 3.80 -33.94
N LEU A 132 62.97 2.90 -33.17
CA LEU A 132 62.25 1.93 -32.34
C LEU A 132 61.37 2.61 -31.28
N PHE A 133 61.85 3.68 -30.63
CA PHE A 133 61.05 4.45 -29.68
C PHE A 133 59.89 5.19 -30.35
N GLU A 134 60.09 5.75 -31.54
CA GLU A 134 59.02 6.39 -32.32
C GLU A 134 57.96 5.37 -32.76
N GLU A 135 58.37 4.18 -33.20
CA GLU A 135 57.46 3.09 -33.53
C GLU A 135 56.68 2.63 -32.29
N LEU A 136 57.36 2.42 -31.16
CA LEU A 136 56.73 2.04 -29.89
C LEU A 136 55.72 3.10 -29.44
N GLN A 137 56.06 4.38 -29.54
CA GLN A 137 55.16 5.48 -29.20
C GLN A 137 53.93 5.48 -30.11
N SER A 138 54.10 5.24 -31.40
CA SER A 138 53.00 5.15 -32.35
C SER A 138 52.07 3.97 -32.04
N LEU A 139 52.63 2.78 -31.77
CA LEU A 139 51.91 1.57 -31.38
C LEU A 139 51.14 1.78 -30.08
N HIS A 140 51.79 2.36 -29.07
CA HIS A 140 51.16 2.68 -27.79
C HIS A 140 49.99 3.65 -27.97
N SER A 141 50.16 4.72 -28.76
CA SER A 141 49.05 5.65 -29.04
C SER A 141 47.87 4.96 -29.75
N SER A 142 48.17 4.06 -30.70
CA SER A 142 47.17 3.28 -31.42
C SER A 142 46.40 2.34 -30.49
N VAL A 143 47.11 1.64 -29.59
CA VAL A 143 46.49 0.77 -28.58
C VAL A 143 45.67 1.59 -27.58
N ALA A 144 46.17 2.73 -27.11
CA ALA A 144 45.44 3.59 -26.18
C ALA A 144 44.13 4.10 -26.80
N ILE A 145 44.18 4.58 -28.05
CA ILE A 145 42.98 5.02 -28.76
C ILE A 145 42.00 3.86 -28.96
N LYS A 146 42.47 2.71 -29.46
CA LYS A 146 41.60 1.53 -29.68
C LYS A 146 40.96 1.05 -28.37
N THR A 147 41.73 0.95 -27.29
CA THR A 147 41.24 0.54 -25.97
C THR A 147 40.23 1.55 -25.42
N GLN A 148 40.48 2.86 -25.57
CA GLN A 148 39.51 3.88 -25.16
C GLN A 148 38.21 3.78 -25.97
N THR A 149 38.28 3.64 -27.30
CA THR A 149 37.08 3.48 -28.13
C THR A 149 36.28 2.23 -27.79
N LEU A 150 36.98 1.13 -27.45
CA LEU A 150 36.33 -0.10 -27.00
C LEU A 150 35.67 0.10 -25.64
N HIS A 151 36.36 0.78 -24.71
CA HIS A 151 35.81 1.08 -23.39
C HIS A 151 34.56 1.96 -23.49
N ASP A 152 34.61 3.03 -24.28
CA ASP A 152 33.48 3.93 -24.52
C ASP A 152 32.29 3.17 -25.15
N ALA A 153 32.55 2.26 -26.10
CA ALA A 153 31.51 1.42 -26.70
C ALA A 153 30.90 0.44 -25.68
N CYS A 154 31.73 -0.18 -24.84
CA CYS A 154 31.28 -1.05 -23.76
C CYS A 154 30.42 -0.29 -22.74
N ASP A 155 30.83 0.91 -22.35
CA ASP A 155 30.09 1.76 -21.42
C ASP A 155 28.72 2.16 -21.98
N GLN A 156 28.67 2.54 -23.26
CA GLN A 156 27.41 2.82 -23.95
C GLN A 156 26.48 1.60 -23.95
N LEU A 157 27.00 0.41 -24.26
CA LEU A 157 26.23 -0.84 -24.23
C LEU A 157 25.74 -1.19 -22.82
N LEU A 158 26.54 -0.93 -21.78
CA LEU A 158 26.12 -1.13 -20.39
C LEU A 158 24.98 -0.19 -19.99
N VAL A 159 25.05 1.08 -20.38
CA VAL A 159 23.97 2.05 -20.15
C VAL A 159 22.70 1.63 -20.87
N GLU A 160 22.80 1.20 -22.13
CA GLU A 160 21.63 0.75 -22.88
C GLU A 160 21.01 -0.51 -22.29
N LYS A 161 21.83 -1.49 -21.89
CA LYS A 161 21.37 -2.69 -21.18
C LYS A 161 20.60 -2.32 -19.90
N GLN A 162 21.14 -1.41 -19.09
CA GLN A 162 20.47 -0.99 -17.85
C GLN A 162 19.12 -0.31 -18.13
N ARG A 163 19.06 0.52 -19.19
CA ARG A 163 17.81 1.16 -19.64
C ARG A 163 16.78 0.12 -20.08
N LEU A 164 17.19 -0.90 -20.83
CA LEU A 164 16.30 -1.98 -21.29
C LEU A 164 15.80 -2.83 -20.12
N ILE A 165 16.65 -3.12 -19.13
CA ILE A 165 16.24 -3.82 -17.90
C ILE A 165 15.17 -3.01 -17.16
N GLY A 166 15.42 -1.72 -16.92
CA GLY A 166 14.43 -0.85 -16.26
C GLY A 166 13.11 -0.75 -17.03
N PHE A 167 13.18 -0.72 -18.36
CA PHE A 167 11.97 -0.76 -19.20
C PHE A 167 11.22 -2.09 -19.08
N ALA A 168 11.93 -3.23 -19.09
CA ALA A 168 11.34 -4.55 -18.93
C ALA A 168 10.70 -4.73 -17.55
N GLU A 169 11.33 -4.26 -16.48
CA GLU A 169 10.77 -4.26 -15.12
C GLU A 169 9.52 -3.38 -15.03
N ALA A 170 9.54 -2.19 -15.63
CA ALA A 170 8.36 -1.33 -15.70
C ALA A 170 7.21 -2.00 -16.47
N LEU A 171 7.49 -2.69 -17.58
CA LEU A 171 6.49 -3.46 -18.31
C LEU A 171 5.92 -4.60 -17.45
N ARG A 172 6.80 -5.39 -16.81
CA ARG A 172 6.42 -6.51 -15.96
C ARG A 172 5.57 -6.08 -14.77
N SER A 173 5.88 -4.94 -14.14
CA SER A 173 5.08 -4.40 -13.04
C SER A 173 3.64 -4.07 -13.44
N ARG A 174 3.43 -3.60 -14.68
CA ARG A 174 2.10 -3.28 -15.24
C ARG A 174 1.36 -4.54 -15.68
N LEU A 175 2.08 -5.50 -16.27
CA LEU A 175 1.52 -6.79 -16.71
C LEU A 175 1.16 -7.70 -15.54
N ASN A 176 1.84 -7.56 -14.39
CA ASN A 176 1.59 -8.38 -13.21
C ASN A 176 0.10 -8.38 -12.78
N TYR A 177 -0.61 -7.25 -12.90
CA TYR A 177 -2.05 -7.20 -12.59
C TYR A 177 -2.90 -8.10 -13.51
N PHE A 178 -2.48 -8.29 -14.75
CA PHE A 178 -3.16 -9.15 -15.72
C PHE A 178 -2.79 -10.62 -15.53
N ASP A 179 -1.52 -10.91 -15.22
CA ASP A 179 -1.04 -12.27 -14.92
C ASP A 179 -1.74 -12.86 -13.68
N GLU A 180 -2.09 -12.01 -12.71
CA GLU A 180 -2.84 -12.40 -11.50
C GLU A 180 -4.23 -12.94 -11.79
N LEU A 181 -4.78 -12.73 -12.99
CA LEU A 181 -6.05 -13.32 -13.38
C LEU A 181 -6.00 -14.84 -13.32
N GLU A 182 -4.92 -15.45 -13.83
CA GLU A 182 -4.78 -16.90 -13.89
C GLU A 182 -4.58 -17.48 -12.48
N ASN A 183 -3.78 -16.80 -11.65
CA ASN A 183 -3.59 -17.12 -10.24
C ASN A 183 -4.93 -17.07 -9.48
N ALA A 184 -5.62 -15.93 -9.52
CA ALA A 184 -6.90 -15.74 -8.84
C ALA A 184 -7.97 -16.72 -9.32
N SER A 185 -8.04 -16.96 -10.64
CA SER A 185 -8.92 -17.96 -11.23
C SER A 185 -8.66 -19.34 -10.64
N THR A 186 -7.42 -19.82 -10.70
CA THR A 186 -7.05 -21.16 -10.21
C THR A 186 -7.37 -21.32 -8.72
N SER A 187 -7.10 -20.29 -7.91
CA SER A 187 -7.43 -20.30 -6.49
C SER A 187 -8.94 -20.34 -6.23
N PHE A 188 -9.74 -19.44 -6.82
CA PHE A 188 -11.19 -19.39 -6.55
C PHE A 188 -11.97 -20.57 -7.17
N TYR A 189 -11.46 -21.20 -8.24
CA TYR A 189 -12.05 -22.42 -8.79
C TYR A 189 -11.63 -23.69 -8.04
N SER A 190 -10.56 -23.65 -7.24
CA SER A 190 -10.14 -24.79 -6.43
C SER A 190 -11.19 -25.17 -5.37
N GLN A 191 -11.35 -26.47 -5.11
CA GLN A 191 -12.28 -26.98 -4.09
C GLN A 191 -11.79 -26.73 -2.66
N THR A 192 -10.49 -26.46 -2.50
CA THR A 192 -9.85 -26.22 -1.20
C THR A 192 -10.05 -24.78 -0.72
N MET A 193 -10.37 -23.86 -1.62
CA MET A 193 -10.57 -22.45 -1.28
C MET A 193 -11.88 -22.26 -0.52
N ASN A 194 -11.79 -21.80 0.72
CA ASN A 194 -12.90 -21.45 1.57
C ASN A 194 -12.56 -20.21 2.37
N ILE A 195 -13.54 -19.64 3.07
CA ILE A 195 -13.38 -18.38 3.82
C ILE A 195 -12.54 -18.56 5.09
N GLY A 196 -12.48 -19.78 5.61
CA GLY A 196 -11.58 -20.12 6.72
C GLY A 196 -10.10 -20.18 6.30
N ASN A 197 -9.79 -20.16 4.99
CA ASN A 197 -8.43 -20.06 4.51
C ASN A 197 -7.92 -18.62 4.68
N GLU A 198 -6.81 -18.46 5.40
CA GLU A 198 -6.17 -17.16 5.65
C GLU A 198 -5.81 -16.40 4.37
N GLN A 199 -5.63 -17.11 3.25
CA GLN A 199 -5.31 -16.51 1.94
C GLN A 199 -6.54 -15.94 1.21
N PHE A 200 -7.76 -16.24 1.66
CA PHE A 200 -8.98 -15.81 0.97
C PHE A 200 -9.15 -14.29 0.94
N LEU A 201 -9.08 -13.63 2.10
CA LEU A 201 -9.27 -12.18 2.21
C LEU A 201 -8.13 -11.38 1.54
N PRO A 202 -6.84 -11.75 1.68
CA PRO A 202 -5.76 -11.15 0.90
C PRO A 202 -5.93 -11.28 -0.60
N LEU A 203 -6.33 -12.46 -1.10
CA LEU A 203 -6.55 -12.66 -2.53
C LEU A 203 -7.73 -11.83 -3.05
N LEU A 204 -8.81 -11.72 -2.28
CA LEU A 204 -9.94 -10.85 -2.61
C LEU A 204 -9.52 -9.38 -2.65
N LYS A 205 -8.64 -8.94 -1.74
CA LYS A 205 -8.05 -7.59 -1.79
C LYS A 205 -7.19 -7.39 -3.03
N ARG A 206 -6.34 -8.37 -3.36
CA ARG A 206 -5.51 -8.32 -4.58
C ARG A 206 -6.37 -8.26 -5.85
N LEU A 207 -7.46 -9.01 -5.89
CA LEU A 207 -8.43 -8.99 -6.99
C LEU A 207 -9.07 -7.61 -7.15
N ASP A 208 -9.48 -7.00 -6.04
CA ASP A 208 -9.99 -5.63 -6.02
C ASP A 208 -8.98 -4.61 -6.57
N ASP A 209 -7.69 -4.74 -6.21
CA ASP A 209 -6.62 -3.88 -6.72
C ASP A 209 -6.42 -4.06 -8.23
N CYS A 210 -6.53 -5.30 -8.74
CA CYS A 210 -6.46 -5.60 -10.17
C CYS A 210 -7.65 -4.97 -10.92
N ILE A 211 -8.87 -5.07 -10.37
CA ILE A 211 -10.06 -4.42 -10.95
C ILE A 211 -9.85 -2.90 -11.05
N LEU A 212 -9.42 -2.26 -9.94
CA LEU A 212 -9.16 -0.82 -9.92
C LEU A 212 -8.08 -0.42 -10.92
N TYR A 213 -7.02 -1.22 -11.05
CA TYR A 213 -5.95 -0.96 -12.01
C TYR A 213 -6.45 -1.02 -13.46
N VAL A 214 -7.24 -2.03 -13.81
CA VAL A 214 -7.80 -2.20 -15.17
C VAL A 214 -8.82 -1.10 -15.47
N GLU A 215 -9.67 -0.72 -14.51
CA GLU A 215 -10.64 0.38 -14.66
C GLU A 215 -9.96 1.73 -14.92
N ASN A 216 -8.82 1.99 -14.28
CA ASN A 216 -8.04 3.21 -14.49
C ASN A 216 -7.24 3.20 -15.80
N ASN A 217 -7.12 2.06 -16.49
CA ASN A 217 -6.37 1.91 -17.74
C ASN A 217 -7.23 1.30 -18.86
N PRO A 218 -8.30 1.97 -19.31
CA PRO A 218 -9.22 1.42 -20.31
C PRO A 218 -8.62 1.34 -21.72
N LEU A 219 -7.54 2.07 -22.00
CA LEU A 219 -6.88 2.11 -23.30
C LEU A 219 -5.99 0.88 -23.57
N TYR A 220 -5.73 0.03 -22.57
CA TYR A 220 -4.92 -1.16 -22.76
C TYR A 220 -5.63 -2.20 -23.61
N ALA A 221 -4.86 -2.98 -24.36
CA ALA A 221 -5.38 -4.03 -25.22
C ALA A 221 -6.20 -5.04 -24.39
N GLU A 222 -7.41 -5.35 -24.84
CA GLU A 222 -8.33 -6.28 -24.19
C GLU A 222 -8.71 -5.94 -22.73
N SER A 223 -8.46 -4.69 -22.28
CA SER A 223 -8.74 -4.25 -20.91
C SER A 223 -10.18 -4.56 -20.47
N ALA A 224 -11.15 -4.29 -21.35
CA ALA A 224 -12.56 -4.60 -21.09
C ALA A 224 -12.84 -6.10 -20.88
N VAL A 225 -12.14 -6.99 -21.60
CA VAL A 225 -12.30 -8.45 -21.47
C VAL A 225 -11.75 -8.91 -20.13
N TYR A 226 -10.57 -8.43 -19.74
CA TYR A 226 -9.99 -8.72 -18.42
C TYR A 226 -10.87 -8.20 -17.29
N LEU A 227 -11.41 -6.99 -17.42
CA LEU A 227 -12.31 -6.42 -16.43
C LEU A 227 -13.53 -7.33 -16.20
N VAL A 228 -14.17 -7.81 -17.27
CA VAL A 228 -15.30 -8.74 -17.15
C VAL A 228 -14.89 -10.03 -16.41
N LYS A 229 -13.73 -10.61 -16.73
CA LYS A 229 -13.24 -11.82 -16.06
C LYS A 229 -12.94 -11.59 -14.58
N PHE A 230 -12.29 -10.48 -14.24
CA PHE A 230 -12.05 -10.12 -12.83
C PHE A 230 -13.35 -9.90 -12.06
N ARG A 231 -14.34 -9.22 -12.67
CA ARG A 231 -15.67 -9.03 -12.06
C ARG A 231 -16.40 -10.36 -11.86
N GLN A 232 -16.27 -11.32 -12.78
CA GLN A 232 -16.81 -12.67 -12.59
C GLN A 232 -16.17 -13.39 -11.39
N LEU A 233 -14.84 -13.31 -11.25
CA LEU A 233 -14.14 -13.86 -10.07
C LEU A 233 -14.57 -13.15 -8.78
N GLN A 234 -14.78 -11.84 -8.81
CA GLN A 234 -15.25 -11.07 -7.67
C GLN A 234 -16.66 -11.52 -7.24
N SER A 235 -17.60 -11.62 -8.19
CA SER A 235 -18.95 -12.13 -7.92
C SER A 235 -18.92 -13.55 -7.36
N ARG A 236 -18.00 -14.40 -7.84
CA ARG A 236 -17.81 -15.75 -7.30
C ARG A 236 -17.31 -15.71 -5.85
N ALA A 237 -16.27 -14.94 -5.56
CA ALA A 237 -15.72 -14.81 -4.21
C ALA A 237 -16.78 -14.27 -3.23
N LEU A 238 -17.52 -13.24 -3.64
CA LEU A 238 -18.63 -12.69 -2.88
C LEU A 238 -19.76 -13.72 -2.67
N GLY A 239 -20.08 -14.52 -3.69
CA GLY A 239 -21.04 -15.62 -3.58
C GLY A 239 -20.61 -16.72 -2.62
N MET A 240 -19.30 -17.01 -2.52
CA MET A 240 -18.75 -17.92 -1.51
C MET A 240 -18.97 -17.34 -0.11
N ILE A 241 -18.66 -16.05 0.10
CA ILE A 241 -18.91 -15.36 1.38
C ILE A 241 -20.38 -15.46 1.76
N TRP A 242 -21.27 -15.08 0.85
CA TRP A 242 -22.72 -15.19 1.05
C TRP A 242 -23.14 -16.60 1.46
N SER A 243 -22.68 -17.62 0.74
CA SER A 243 -23.06 -19.02 1.00
C SER A 243 -22.61 -19.51 2.38
N HIS A 244 -21.43 -19.07 2.83
CA HIS A 244 -20.93 -19.38 4.16
C HIS A 244 -21.71 -18.66 5.25
N VAL A 245 -21.94 -17.34 5.10
CA VAL A 245 -22.80 -16.57 6.03
C VAL A 245 -24.18 -17.20 6.14
N LEU A 246 -24.77 -17.57 5.01
CA LEU A 246 -26.05 -18.28 4.93
C LEU A 246 -26.04 -19.59 5.71
N SER A 247 -25.02 -20.42 5.50
CA SER A 247 -24.87 -21.69 6.21
C SER A 247 -24.74 -21.49 7.72
N THR A 248 -23.85 -20.59 8.15
CA THR A 248 -23.56 -20.35 9.57
C THR A 248 -24.76 -19.76 10.32
N LEU A 249 -25.47 -18.78 9.73
CA LEU A 249 -26.68 -18.20 10.35
C LEU A 249 -27.85 -19.18 10.38
N LYS A 250 -28.07 -19.98 9.33
CA LYS A 250 -29.10 -21.02 9.32
C LYS A 250 -28.78 -22.17 10.28
N ALA A 251 -27.51 -22.54 10.44
CA ALA A 251 -27.08 -23.52 11.42
C ALA A 251 -27.38 -23.03 12.85
N ALA A 252 -27.04 -21.78 13.16
CA ALA A 252 -27.34 -21.16 14.46
C ALA A 252 -28.85 -21.13 14.76
N SER A 253 -29.68 -20.93 13.73
CA SER A 253 -31.14 -20.89 13.86
C SER A 253 -31.77 -22.28 13.99
N SER A 254 -31.39 -23.23 13.14
CA SER A 254 -31.98 -24.57 13.09
C SER A 254 -31.63 -25.44 14.31
N GLN A 255 -30.42 -25.27 14.86
CA GLN A 255 -29.98 -26.00 16.06
C GLN A 255 -30.79 -25.62 17.30
N GLN A 256 -31.41 -24.43 17.33
CA GLN A 256 -32.34 -24.03 18.39
C GLN A 256 -33.68 -24.72 18.25
N VAL A 257 -34.27 -24.69 17.05
CA VAL A 257 -35.56 -25.32 16.76
C VAL A 257 -35.51 -26.82 17.08
N GLN A 258 -34.41 -27.50 16.72
CA GLN A 258 -34.25 -28.92 17.02
C GLN A 258 -34.08 -29.22 18.52
N ALA A 259 -33.43 -28.33 19.29
CA ALA A 259 -33.29 -28.48 20.73
C ALA A 259 -34.63 -28.28 21.46
N ALA A 260 -35.44 -27.31 21.03
CA ALA A 260 -36.79 -27.09 21.55
C ALA A 260 -37.73 -28.27 21.23
N ILE A 261 -37.67 -28.81 20.01
CA ILE A 261 -38.48 -29.97 19.59
C ILE A 261 -38.11 -31.24 20.39
N ARG A 262 -36.82 -31.50 20.63
CA ARG A 262 -36.36 -32.66 21.41
C ARG A 262 -36.68 -32.53 22.91
N GLY A 263 -36.69 -31.31 23.44
CA GLY A 263 -37.08 -31.02 24.84
C GLY A 263 -38.56 -31.23 25.13
N SER A 264 -39.44 -31.12 24.11
CA SER A 264 -40.89 -31.28 24.27
C SER A 264 -41.35 -32.74 24.41
N GLY A 265 -40.47 -33.73 24.17
CA GLY A 265 -40.81 -35.16 24.21
C GLY A 265 -40.61 -35.86 25.56
N SER A 266 -40.00 -35.20 26.55
CA SER A 266 -39.80 -35.75 27.89
C SER A 266 -40.53 -34.87 28.91
N GLY A 267 -41.57 -35.43 29.52
CA GLY A 267 -42.43 -34.71 30.45
C GLY A 267 -41.63 -34.06 31.61
N LYS A 268 -42.05 -32.84 31.95
CA LYS A 268 -41.80 -32.12 33.22
C LYS A 268 -40.56 -31.23 33.37
N ASN A 269 -39.87 -30.82 32.30
CA ASN A 269 -38.99 -29.64 32.40
C ASN A 269 -39.46 -28.56 31.41
N ALA A 270 -40.42 -27.74 31.82
CA ALA A 270 -40.63 -26.45 31.17
C ALA A 270 -39.33 -25.66 31.36
N VAL A 271 -38.48 -25.64 30.32
CA VAL A 271 -37.34 -24.73 30.30
C VAL A 271 -37.94 -23.34 30.47
N THR A 272 -37.62 -22.67 31.57
CA THR A 272 -38.13 -21.32 31.81
C THR A 272 -37.83 -20.44 30.60
N GLU A 273 -38.82 -19.71 30.12
CA GLU A 273 -38.76 -18.93 28.87
C GLU A 273 -37.53 -18.01 28.78
N GLY A 274 -37.02 -17.54 29.93
CA GLY A 274 -35.79 -16.75 30.01
C GLY A 274 -34.50 -17.52 29.65
N VAL A 275 -34.44 -18.84 29.87
CA VAL A 275 -33.29 -19.69 29.51
C VAL A 275 -33.29 -19.98 28.01
N GLU A 276 -34.46 -20.20 27.41
CA GLU A 276 -34.58 -20.37 25.95
C GLU A 276 -34.20 -19.09 25.20
N ALA A 277 -34.68 -17.94 25.68
CA ALA A 277 -34.30 -16.63 25.16
C ALA A 277 -32.78 -16.40 25.29
N SER A 278 -32.18 -16.69 26.45
CA SER A 278 -30.73 -16.52 26.67
C SER A 278 -29.89 -17.40 25.73
N LEU A 279 -30.30 -18.65 25.50
CA LEU A 279 -29.59 -19.58 24.62
C LEU A 279 -29.57 -19.11 23.16
N ILE A 280 -30.67 -18.50 22.68
CA ILE A 280 -30.79 -17.93 21.33
C ILE A 280 -29.71 -16.86 21.10
N TYR A 281 -29.51 -15.96 22.06
CA TYR A 281 -28.51 -14.90 21.94
C TYR A 281 -27.08 -15.43 22.04
N VAL A 282 -26.80 -16.38 22.93
CA VAL A 282 -25.46 -16.97 23.08
C VAL A 282 -25.00 -17.65 21.80
N ARG A 283 -25.87 -18.41 21.13
CA ARG A 283 -25.53 -19.13 19.89
C ARG A 283 -25.26 -18.18 18.73
N PHE A 284 -26.08 -17.14 18.57
CA PHE A 284 -25.82 -16.10 17.57
C PHE A 284 -24.54 -15.33 17.88
N LYS A 285 -24.24 -15.06 19.15
CA LYS A 285 -22.98 -14.43 19.53
C LYS A 285 -21.76 -15.31 19.23
N ALA A 286 -21.88 -16.63 19.35
CA ALA A 286 -20.84 -17.56 18.92
C ALA A 286 -20.63 -17.54 17.40
N ALA A 287 -21.72 -17.56 16.62
CA ALA A 287 -21.67 -17.41 15.16
C ALA A 287 -21.07 -16.05 14.74
N ALA A 288 -21.30 -14.99 15.52
CA ALA A 288 -20.68 -13.69 15.29
C ALA A 288 -19.16 -13.78 15.39
N GLY A 289 -18.61 -14.56 16.33
CA GLY A 289 -17.15 -14.72 16.48
C GLY A 289 -16.47 -15.23 15.20
N GLU A 290 -17.13 -16.14 14.47
CA GLU A 290 -16.65 -16.70 13.21
C GLU A 290 -16.80 -15.72 12.04
N LEU A 291 -17.96 -15.05 11.93
CA LEU A 291 -18.29 -14.22 10.76
C LEU A 291 -17.75 -12.78 10.84
N LYS A 292 -17.43 -12.29 12.04
CA LYS A 292 -16.97 -10.91 12.27
C LYS A 292 -15.76 -10.47 11.43
N PRO A 293 -14.67 -11.25 11.26
CA PRO A 293 -13.56 -10.82 10.39
C PRO A 293 -14.02 -10.58 8.95
N VAL A 294 -14.93 -11.41 8.44
CA VAL A 294 -15.48 -11.30 7.09
C VAL A 294 -16.38 -10.07 6.96
N PHE A 295 -17.25 -9.83 7.93
CA PHE A 295 -18.11 -8.64 7.92
C PHE A 295 -17.33 -7.35 8.04
N ASN A 296 -16.28 -7.29 8.86
CA ASN A 296 -15.42 -6.11 8.94
C ASN A 296 -14.78 -5.77 7.58
N GLU A 297 -14.31 -6.79 6.83
CA GLU A 297 -13.76 -6.57 5.50
C GLU A 297 -14.81 -6.09 4.50
N ILE A 298 -16.03 -6.66 4.52
CA ILE A 298 -17.13 -6.20 3.66
C ILE A 298 -17.55 -4.77 4.01
N GLU A 299 -17.72 -4.45 5.30
CA GLU A 299 -18.10 -3.11 5.77
C GLU A 299 -17.05 -2.07 5.37
N SER A 300 -15.76 -2.40 5.49
CA SER A 300 -14.67 -1.50 5.08
C SER A 300 -14.66 -1.17 3.59
N ARG A 301 -15.24 -2.05 2.76
CA ARG A 301 -15.30 -1.94 1.30
C ARG A 301 -16.69 -1.54 0.78
N SER A 302 -17.62 -1.18 1.66
CA SER A 302 -19.01 -0.82 1.35
C SER A 302 -19.18 0.38 0.41
N SER A 303 -18.12 1.16 0.18
CA SER A 303 -18.10 2.22 -0.85
C SER A 303 -18.25 1.67 -2.27
N LYS A 304 -17.85 0.42 -2.50
CA LYS A 304 -18.02 -0.27 -3.79
C LYS A 304 -19.40 -0.91 -3.86
N LYS A 305 -20.05 -0.76 -5.02
CA LYS A 305 -21.45 -1.19 -5.23
C LYS A 305 -21.66 -2.68 -4.94
N GLU A 306 -20.74 -3.53 -5.37
CA GLU A 306 -20.85 -4.99 -5.24
C GLU A 306 -20.82 -5.41 -3.75
N TYR A 307 -19.97 -4.77 -2.95
CA TYR A 307 -19.89 -5.04 -1.52
C TYR A 307 -21.08 -4.48 -0.76
N ALA A 308 -21.58 -3.29 -1.13
CA ALA A 308 -22.80 -2.73 -0.54
C ALA A 308 -24.03 -3.64 -0.76
N GLN A 309 -24.14 -4.25 -1.95
CA GLN A 309 -25.21 -5.20 -2.27
C GLN A 309 -25.15 -6.44 -1.39
N VAL A 310 -23.99 -7.10 -1.33
CA VAL A 310 -23.80 -8.30 -0.49
C VAL A 310 -24.02 -7.97 0.99
N LEU A 311 -23.55 -6.80 1.45
CA LEU A 311 -23.78 -6.34 2.82
C LEU A 311 -25.28 -6.18 3.13
N SER A 312 -26.04 -5.56 2.22
CA SER A 312 -27.50 -5.42 2.36
C SER A 312 -28.19 -6.79 2.38
N GLU A 313 -27.75 -7.74 1.57
CA GLU A 313 -28.25 -9.11 1.60
C GLU A 313 -27.93 -9.77 2.95
N CYS A 314 -26.73 -9.57 3.50
CA CYS A 314 -26.34 -10.09 4.82
C CYS A 314 -27.21 -9.51 5.95
N HIS A 315 -27.51 -8.20 5.91
CA HIS A 315 -28.42 -7.57 6.85
C HIS A 315 -29.82 -8.19 6.77
N SER A 316 -30.34 -8.36 5.55
CA SER A 316 -31.66 -8.97 5.31
C SER A 316 -31.72 -10.40 5.84
N LEU A 317 -30.73 -11.22 5.52
CA LEU A 317 -30.63 -12.61 5.99
C LEU A 317 -30.54 -12.68 7.51
N PHE A 318 -29.72 -11.83 8.14
CA PHE A 318 -29.66 -11.75 9.59
C PHE A 318 -31.05 -11.44 10.16
N CYS A 319 -31.72 -10.40 9.64
CA CYS A 319 -33.06 -10.02 10.09
C CYS A 319 -34.07 -11.15 9.91
N GLU A 320 -34.05 -11.84 8.77
CA GLU A 320 -34.93 -12.98 8.49
C GLU A 320 -34.74 -14.12 9.49
N GLN A 321 -33.49 -14.53 9.72
CA GLN A 321 -33.17 -15.61 10.66
C GLN A 321 -33.52 -15.23 12.11
N ARG A 322 -33.27 -13.97 12.51
CA ARG A 322 -33.68 -13.47 13.83
C ARG A 322 -35.20 -13.45 13.98
N LEU A 323 -35.91 -12.92 12.98
CA LEU A 323 -37.36 -12.83 13.00
C LEU A 323 -37.97 -14.23 13.13
N TYR A 324 -37.47 -15.20 12.38
CA TYR A 324 -37.92 -16.59 12.45
C TYR A 324 -37.88 -17.17 13.88
N LEU A 325 -36.84 -16.84 14.66
CA LEU A 325 -36.67 -17.36 16.02
C LEU A 325 -37.50 -16.60 17.07
N ILE A 326 -37.56 -15.27 16.97
CA ILE A 326 -38.15 -14.46 18.05
C ILE A 326 -39.63 -14.15 17.84
N ARG A 327 -40.13 -14.24 16.59
CA ARG A 327 -41.52 -13.91 16.25
C ARG A 327 -42.52 -14.68 17.11
N GLY A 328 -42.35 -15.99 17.27
CA GLY A 328 -43.27 -16.81 18.06
C GLY A 328 -43.35 -16.37 19.53
N MET A 329 -42.20 -16.13 20.15
CA MET A 329 -42.10 -15.69 21.55
C MET A 329 -42.74 -14.31 21.75
N VAL A 330 -42.43 -13.36 20.86
CA VAL A 330 -42.97 -12.01 20.93
C VAL A 330 -44.49 -12.00 20.74
N GLN A 331 -45.00 -12.78 19.78
CA GLN A 331 -46.43 -12.91 19.53
C GLN A 331 -47.17 -13.52 20.72
N GLN A 332 -46.60 -14.56 21.34
CA GLN A 332 -47.17 -15.18 22.52
C GLN A 332 -47.24 -14.19 23.70
N ARG A 333 -46.15 -13.49 24.01
CA ARG A 333 -46.10 -12.52 25.10
C ARG A 333 -47.06 -11.35 24.91
N ILE A 334 -47.11 -10.77 23.72
CA ILE A 334 -48.06 -9.69 23.39
C ILE A 334 -49.51 -10.18 23.53
N SER A 335 -49.80 -11.39 23.06
CA SER A 335 -51.14 -12.00 23.19
C SER A 335 -51.52 -12.27 24.64
N GLU A 336 -50.57 -12.60 25.51
CA GLU A 336 -50.82 -12.79 26.94
C GLU A 336 -51.17 -11.47 27.64
N PHE A 337 -50.44 -10.38 27.36
CA PHE A 337 -50.78 -9.06 27.89
C PHE A 337 -52.18 -8.63 27.41
N ALA A 338 -52.49 -8.83 26.13
CA ALA A 338 -53.78 -8.49 25.56
C ALA A 338 -54.97 -9.26 26.18
N LYS A 339 -54.73 -10.43 26.79
CA LYS A 339 -55.75 -11.23 27.48
C LYS A 339 -55.90 -10.87 28.96
N LYS A 340 -54.79 -10.54 29.63
CA LYS A 340 -54.74 -10.37 31.09
C LYS A 340 -54.94 -8.93 31.55
N GLU A 341 -54.57 -7.95 30.73
CA GLU A 341 -54.49 -6.55 31.13
C GLU A 341 -55.58 -5.70 30.47
N ALA A 342 -55.98 -4.62 31.14
CA ALA A 342 -56.81 -3.57 30.54
C ALA A 342 -56.03 -2.82 29.45
N LEU A 343 -56.73 -2.16 28.54
CA LEU A 343 -56.14 -1.54 27.36
C LEU A 343 -54.99 -0.55 27.65
N PRO A 344 -55.07 0.37 28.64
CA PRO A 344 -53.96 1.25 29.01
C PRO A 344 -52.74 0.47 29.55
N SER A 345 -52.95 -0.47 30.47
CA SER A 345 -51.88 -1.31 31.02
C SER A 345 -51.21 -2.16 29.94
N PHE A 346 -52.01 -2.81 29.09
CA PHE A 346 -51.53 -3.58 27.94
C PHE A 346 -50.67 -2.71 27.01
N THR A 347 -51.09 -1.48 26.72
CA THR A 347 -50.32 -0.56 25.88
C THR A 347 -48.96 -0.26 26.49
N ARG A 348 -48.88 0.00 27.81
CA ARG A 348 -47.59 0.19 28.51
C ARG A 348 -46.73 -1.07 28.45
N SER A 349 -47.26 -2.22 28.87
CA SER A 349 -46.52 -3.50 28.93
C SER A 349 -46.05 -3.97 27.56
N GLY A 350 -46.91 -3.87 26.54
CA GLY A 350 -46.61 -4.26 25.16
C GLY A 350 -45.54 -3.37 24.54
N CYS A 351 -45.63 -2.04 24.73
CA CYS A 351 -44.60 -1.12 24.25
C CYS A 351 -43.27 -1.33 24.97
N ALA A 352 -43.28 -1.48 26.30
CA ALA A 352 -42.08 -1.71 27.10
C ALA A 352 -41.34 -2.98 26.69
N TYR A 353 -42.06 -4.10 26.57
CA TYR A 353 -41.51 -5.38 26.15
C TYR A 353 -40.91 -5.32 24.74
N LEU A 354 -41.64 -4.71 23.79
CA LEU A 354 -41.16 -4.60 22.42
C LEU A 354 -39.93 -3.69 22.31
N MET A 355 -39.89 -2.58 23.06
CA MET A 355 -38.71 -1.71 23.13
C MET A 355 -37.48 -2.45 23.68
N GLU A 356 -37.67 -3.30 24.68
CA GLU A 356 -36.59 -4.13 25.24
C GLU A 356 -36.10 -5.18 24.24
N ALA A 357 -37.02 -5.91 23.58
CA ALA A 357 -36.68 -6.86 22.53
C ALA A 357 -35.89 -6.18 21.40
N CYS A 358 -36.37 -5.03 20.92
CA CYS A 358 -35.70 -4.22 19.92
C CYS A 358 -34.30 -3.78 20.34
N GLN A 359 -34.10 -3.43 21.62
CA GLN A 359 -32.79 -3.06 22.12
C GLN A 359 -31.82 -4.24 22.10
N PHE A 360 -32.24 -5.42 22.53
CA PHE A 360 -31.39 -6.61 22.49
C PHE A 360 -31.03 -7.02 21.07
N GLU A 361 -31.97 -6.97 20.14
CA GLU A 361 -31.70 -7.25 18.72
C GLU A 361 -30.74 -6.22 18.11
N HIS A 362 -30.89 -4.94 18.44
CA HIS A 362 -29.95 -3.91 18.01
C HIS A 362 -28.54 -4.13 18.56
N GLN A 363 -28.40 -4.51 19.83
CA GLN A 363 -27.09 -4.84 20.43
C GLN A 363 -26.45 -6.05 19.75
N LEU A 364 -27.25 -7.07 19.44
CA LEU A 364 -26.76 -8.25 18.73
C LEU A 364 -26.31 -7.88 17.31
N PHE A 365 -27.11 -7.13 16.57
CA PHE A 365 -26.74 -6.66 15.23
C PHE A 365 -25.48 -5.80 15.26
N ALA A 366 -25.35 -4.88 16.20
CA ALA A 366 -24.14 -4.08 16.36
C ALA A 366 -22.90 -4.91 16.68
N HIS A 367 -23.07 -6.12 17.24
CA HIS A 367 -21.98 -7.05 17.44
C HIS A 367 -21.49 -7.70 16.14
N PHE A 368 -22.38 -7.92 15.18
CA PHE A 368 -22.10 -8.45 13.84
C PHE A 368 -21.64 -7.36 12.86
N PHE A 369 -22.30 -6.20 12.87
CA PHE A 369 -22.14 -5.11 11.90
C PHE A 369 -21.90 -3.77 12.62
N PRO A 370 -20.68 -3.54 13.17
CA PRO A 370 -20.40 -2.32 13.94
C PRO A 370 -20.54 -1.03 13.12
N ALA A 371 -20.16 -1.02 11.84
CA ALA A 371 -20.25 0.18 11.01
C ALA A 371 -21.71 0.47 10.61
N SER A 372 -22.46 -0.58 10.31
CA SER A 372 -23.85 -0.49 9.85
C SER A 372 -24.86 -0.29 10.98
N ALA A 373 -24.48 -0.52 12.24
CA ALA A 373 -25.34 -0.33 13.42
C ALA A 373 -25.92 1.09 13.55
N SER A 374 -25.26 2.08 12.94
CA SER A 374 -25.72 3.47 12.97
C SER A 374 -26.92 3.74 12.05
N ASP A 375 -27.14 2.90 11.04
CA ASP A 375 -28.25 2.99 10.09
C ASP A 375 -29.48 2.24 10.62
N VAL A 376 -30.56 2.98 10.83
CA VAL A 376 -31.83 2.44 11.32
C VAL A 376 -32.50 1.54 10.27
N SER A 377 -32.27 1.80 8.99
CA SER A 377 -32.94 1.11 7.88
C SER A 377 -32.51 -0.35 7.77
N SER A 378 -31.26 -0.64 8.13
CA SER A 378 -30.68 -1.99 8.08
C SER A 378 -31.40 -3.01 8.98
N MET A 379 -32.11 -2.56 10.03
CA MET A 379 -32.91 -3.43 10.92
C MET A 379 -34.41 -3.41 10.62
N ALA A 380 -34.88 -2.51 9.75
CA ALA A 380 -36.32 -2.37 9.46
C ALA A 380 -37.01 -3.72 9.12
N PRO A 381 -36.39 -4.64 8.34
CA PRO A 381 -36.99 -5.95 8.05
C PRO A 381 -37.27 -6.84 9.27
N LEU A 382 -36.55 -6.63 10.38
CA LEU A 382 -36.79 -7.33 11.66
C LEU A 382 -37.78 -6.57 12.54
N MET A 383 -37.61 -5.25 12.66
CA MET A 383 -38.38 -4.44 13.61
C MET A 383 -39.83 -4.25 13.16
N ASP A 384 -40.04 -3.93 11.87
CA ASP A 384 -41.36 -3.55 11.37
C ASP A 384 -42.39 -4.69 11.53
N PRO A 385 -42.07 -5.97 11.25
CA PRO A 385 -43.01 -7.06 11.48
C PRO A 385 -43.38 -7.26 12.95
N LEU A 386 -42.44 -7.09 13.88
CA LEU A 386 -42.70 -7.23 15.32
C LEU A 386 -43.58 -6.07 15.82
N CYS A 387 -43.30 -4.86 15.38
CA CYS A 387 -44.07 -3.68 15.72
C CYS A 387 -45.46 -3.71 15.09
N THR A 388 -45.58 -4.21 13.86
CA THR A 388 -46.87 -4.39 13.18
C THR A 388 -47.75 -5.36 13.95
N HIS A 389 -47.18 -6.42 14.53
CA HIS A 389 -47.95 -7.35 15.35
C HIS A 389 -48.54 -6.70 16.62
N LEU A 390 -47.79 -5.82 17.29
CA LEU A 390 -48.32 -5.05 18.42
C LEU A 390 -49.50 -4.18 17.98
N TYR A 391 -49.37 -3.49 16.84
CA TYR A 391 -50.44 -2.69 16.26
C TYR A 391 -51.69 -3.52 15.94
N ASP A 392 -51.53 -4.67 15.27
CA ASP A 392 -52.65 -5.53 14.88
C ASP A 392 -53.38 -6.11 16.09
N THR A 393 -52.71 -6.24 17.23
CA THR A 393 -53.31 -6.71 18.50
C THR A 393 -54.01 -5.58 19.25
N LEU A 394 -53.45 -4.37 19.25
CA LEU A 394 -54.03 -3.19 19.90
C LEU A 394 -55.26 -2.67 19.15
N ARG A 395 -55.20 -2.60 17.81
CA ARG A 395 -56.19 -1.92 16.98
C ARG A 395 -57.62 -2.41 17.19
N PRO A 396 -57.93 -3.73 17.24
CA PRO A 396 -59.30 -4.18 17.51
C PRO A 396 -59.82 -3.68 18.86
N ARG A 397 -58.99 -3.70 19.91
CA ARG A 397 -59.38 -3.22 21.24
C ARG A 397 -59.64 -1.72 21.25
N LEU A 398 -58.81 -0.94 20.58
CA LEU A 398 -58.99 0.51 20.42
C LEU A 398 -60.33 0.85 19.72
N ILE A 399 -60.70 0.10 18.67
CA ILE A 399 -61.94 0.32 17.91
C ILE A 399 -63.20 0.04 18.75
N TYR A 400 -63.14 -0.87 19.72
CA TYR A 400 -64.29 -1.17 20.59
C TYR A 400 -64.31 -0.36 21.89
N GLU A 401 -63.23 0.36 22.22
CA GLU A 401 -63.17 1.17 23.43
C GLU A 401 -64.16 2.35 23.35
N GLY A 402 -65.05 2.45 24.33
CA GLY A 402 -66.05 3.51 24.44
C GLY A 402 -65.81 4.45 25.62
N ASN A 403 -64.90 4.10 26.53
CA ASN A 403 -64.62 4.91 27.70
C ASN A 403 -63.66 6.05 27.34
N ILE A 404 -64.14 7.29 27.48
CA ILE A 404 -63.37 8.51 27.20
C ILE A 404 -62.16 8.62 28.15
N ASP A 405 -62.29 8.24 29.41
CA ASP A 405 -61.20 8.31 30.39
C ASP A 405 -60.06 7.36 30.02
N SER A 406 -60.38 6.14 29.59
CA SER A 406 -59.39 5.18 29.07
C SER A 406 -58.68 5.71 27.82
N LEU A 407 -59.41 6.37 26.91
CA LEU A 407 -58.84 6.95 25.69
C LEU A 407 -57.92 8.14 25.99
N CYS A 408 -58.28 9.00 26.94
CA CYS A 408 -57.40 10.07 27.43
C CYS A 408 -56.13 9.50 28.07
N GLU A 409 -56.25 8.48 28.92
CA GLU A 409 -55.09 7.81 29.52
C GLU A 409 -54.17 7.22 28.44
N LEU A 410 -54.73 6.61 27.39
CA LEU A 410 -53.95 6.08 26.26
C LEU A 410 -53.19 7.16 25.50
N VAL A 411 -53.79 8.34 25.30
CA VAL A 411 -53.10 9.49 24.69
C VAL A 411 -51.91 9.92 25.55
N ASP A 412 -52.10 10.02 26.86
CA ASP A 412 -51.03 10.41 27.78
C ASP A 412 -49.91 9.36 27.82
N ILE A 413 -50.25 8.07 27.89
CA ILE A 413 -49.29 6.97 27.80
C ILE A 413 -48.47 7.05 26.52
N LEU A 414 -49.14 7.13 25.36
CA LEU A 414 -48.45 7.09 24.07
C LEU A 414 -47.61 8.35 23.85
N LYS A 415 -48.13 9.53 24.17
CA LYS A 415 -47.48 10.81 23.88
C LYS A 415 -46.40 11.16 24.89
N VAL A 416 -46.68 11.03 26.18
CA VAL A 416 -45.80 11.46 27.27
C VAL A 416 -44.85 10.32 27.66
N GLU A 417 -45.38 9.17 28.05
CA GLU A 417 -44.56 8.08 28.58
C GLU A 417 -43.75 7.37 27.48
N VAL A 418 -44.40 6.93 26.40
CA VAL A 418 -43.78 6.09 25.37
C VAL A 418 -42.97 6.92 24.37
N LEU A 419 -43.61 7.85 23.65
CA LEU A 419 -42.94 8.67 22.63
C LEU A 419 -42.04 9.74 23.25
N GLY A 420 -42.46 10.36 24.37
CA GLY A 420 -41.75 11.44 25.03
C GLY A 420 -40.54 10.95 25.83
N GLU A 421 -40.74 10.02 26.76
CA GLU A 421 -39.68 9.58 27.68
C GLU A 421 -38.91 8.35 27.19
N GLN A 422 -39.61 7.22 26.98
CA GLN A 422 -38.96 5.92 26.75
C GLN A 422 -38.22 5.87 25.40
N LEU A 423 -38.86 6.36 24.35
CA LEU A 423 -38.29 6.37 23.00
C LEU A 423 -37.09 7.34 22.90
N SER A 424 -37.18 8.49 23.56
CA SER A 424 -36.08 9.48 23.62
C SER A 424 -34.87 8.94 24.38
N ARG A 425 -35.09 8.22 25.49
CA ARG A 425 -34.01 7.59 26.28
C ARG A 425 -33.29 6.48 25.51
N ARG A 426 -34.02 5.67 24.72
CA ARG A 426 -33.44 4.51 23.99
C ARG A 426 -32.92 4.85 22.59
N GLY A 427 -33.17 6.05 22.08
CA GLY A 427 -32.53 6.59 20.89
C GLY A 427 -32.71 5.73 19.64
N LYS A 428 -31.59 5.34 19.01
CA LYS A 428 -31.55 4.64 17.71
C LYS A 428 -32.09 3.21 17.75
N SER A 429 -31.97 2.50 18.88
CA SER A 429 -32.36 1.09 19.00
C SER A 429 -33.87 0.86 18.94
N ALA A 430 -34.66 1.89 19.25
CA ALA A 430 -36.13 1.85 19.20
C ALA A 430 -36.72 2.71 18.08
N ALA A 431 -35.88 3.25 17.18
CA ALA A 431 -36.33 4.17 16.14
C ALA A 431 -37.38 3.56 15.20
N GLY A 432 -37.31 2.24 14.94
CA GLY A 432 -38.31 1.52 14.14
C GLY A 432 -39.72 1.48 14.74
N LEU A 433 -39.88 1.64 16.06
CA LEU A 433 -41.21 1.69 16.69
C LEU A 433 -41.93 3.01 16.44
N ARG A 434 -41.18 4.10 16.17
CA ARG A 434 -41.73 5.45 16.10
C ARG A 434 -42.90 5.59 15.13
N PRO A 435 -42.81 5.14 13.86
CA PRO A 435 -43.89 5.33 12.90
C PRO A 435 -45.17 4.59 13.32
N ILE A 436 -45.02 3.40 13.90
CA ILE A 436 -46.14 2.57 14.32
C ILE A 436 -46.82 3.15 15.56
N LEU A 437 -46.06 3.62 16.54
CA LEU A 437 -46.60 4.29 17.72
C LEU A 437 -47.30 5.60 17.37
N GLN A 438 -46.77 6.38 16.42
CA GLN A 438 -47.44 7.57 15.91
C GLN A 438 -48.76 7.23 15.23
N ARG A 439 -48.82 6.12 14.48
CA ARG A 439 -50.07 5.63 13.88
C ARG A 439 -51.08 5.20 14.94
N ILE A 440 -50.65 4.48 15.98
CA ILE A 440 -51.53 4.11 17.11
C ILE A 440 -52.08 5.37 17.78
N LEU A 441 -51.23 6.36 18.04
CA LEU A 441 -51.66 7.63 18.64
C LEU A 441 -52.70 8.36 17.79
N ALA A 442 -52.52 8.38 16.46
CA ALA A 442 -53.49 8.97 15.54
C ALA A 442 -54.86 8.25 15.63
N ASP A 443 -54.86 6.92 15.63
CA ASP A 443 -56.08 6.11 15.74
C ASP A 443 -56.79 6.35 17.10
N VAL A 444 -56.03 6.47 18.20
CA VAL A 444 -56.60 6.79 19.53
C VAL A 444 -57.22 8.17 19.54
N LEU A 445 -56.55 9.17 18.95
CA LEU A 445 -57.07 10.55 18.88
C LEU A 445 -58.34 10.64 18.02
N GLU A 446 -58.39 9.93 16.89
CA GLU A 446 -59.58 9.86 16.06
C GLU A 446 -60.74 9.20 16.81
N ARG A 447 -60.47 8.10 17.53
CA ARG A 447 -61.47 7.41 18.34
C ARG A 447 -61.98 8.30 19.49
N LEU A 448 -61.08 9.00 20.19
CA LEU A 448 -61.42 9.95 21.24
C LEU A 448 -62.31 11.07 20.70
N ALA A 449 -61.95 11.65 19.54
CA ALA A 449 -62.76 12.68 18.90
C ALA A 449 -64.15 12.17 18.51
N PHE A 450 -64.25 10.93 18.03
CA PHE A 450 -65.53 10.29 17.74
C PHE A 450 -66.38 10.11 19.01
N CYS A 451 -65.83 9.49 20.06
CA CYS A 451 -66.52 9.25 21.32
C CYS A 451 -66.94 10.55 22.02
N ALA A 452 -66.10 11.59 21.99
CA ALA A 452 -66.42 12.90 22.54
C ALA A 452 -67.59 13.56 21.79
N ARG A 453 -67.61 13.48 20.44
CA ARG A 453 -68.71 14.01 19.63
C ARG A 453 -70.02 13.27 19.87
N THR A 454 -69.98 11.94 19.96
CA THR A 454 -71.17 11.14 20.28
C THR A 454 -71.68 11.47 21.68
N HIS A 455 -70.78 11.60 22.66
CA HIS A 455 -71.17 11.92 24.03
C HIS A 455 -71.77 13.34 24.16
N ILE A 456 -71.22 14.34 23.47
CA ILE A 456 -71.80 15.69 23.41
C ILE A 456 -73.18 15.67 22.74
N ARG A 457 -73.32 14.94 21.62
CA ARG A 457 -74.59 14.84 20.89
C ARG A 457 -75.67 14.15 21.73
N GLU A 458 -75.33 13.07 22.42
CA GLU A 458 -76.22 12.37 23.34
C GLU A 458 -76.54 13.21 24.58
N GLY A 459 -75.56 13.91 25.15
CA GLY A 459 -75.77 14.84 26.27
C GLY A 459 -76.72 15.97 25.93
N VAL A 460 -76.58 16.58 24.75
CA VAL A 460 -77.50 17.62 24.24
C VAL A 460 -78.89 17.05 23.97
N LEU A 461 -79.00 15.86 23.36
CA LEU A 461 -80.28 15.18 23.17
C LEU A 461 -80.95 14.79 24.50
N PHE A 462 -80.18 14.43 25.51
CA PHE A 462 -80.66 14.13 26.85
C PHE A 462 -81.12 15.39 27.57
N GLN A 463 -80.39 16.50 27.45
CA GLN A 463 -80.81 17.80 27.98
C GLN A 463 -82.09 18.29 27.28
N ILE A 464 -82.18 18.17 25.96
CA ILE A 464 -83.39 18.53 25.20
C ILE A 464 -84.56 17.61 25.58
N SER A 465 -84.33 16.29 25.72
CA SER A 465 -85.36 15.33 26.13
C SER A 465 -85.79 15.54 27.59
N CYS A 466 -84.87 15.86 28.50
CA CYS A 466 -85.19 16.23 29.88
C CYS A 466 -85.96 17.54 29.95
N VAL A 467 -85.59 18.56 29.16
CA VAL A 467 -86.33 19.83 29.05
C VAL A 467 -87.74 19.58 28.49
N TRP A 468 -87.87 18.72 27.47
CA TRP A 468 -89.17 18.28 26.93
C TRP A 468 -89.99 17.47 27.93
N LEU A 469 -89.38 16.57 28.69
CA LEU A 469 -90.04 15.82 29.76
C LEU A 469 -90.48 16.74 30.91
N THR A 470 -89.66 17.72 31.29
CA THR A 470 -90.07 18.74 32.28
C THR A 470 -91.17 19.64 31.74
N LEU A 471 -91.17 20.02 30.45
CA LEU A 471 -92.25 20.79 29.83
C LEU A 471 -93.54 19.95 29.68
N CYS A 472 -93.43 18.66 29.37
CA CYS A 472 -94.56 17.73 29.37
C CYS A 472 -95.13 17.52 30.77
N PHE A 473 -94.27 17.38 31.80
CA PHE A 473 -94.71 17.29 33.19
C PHE A 473 -95.34 18.61 33.67
N PHE A 474 -94.81 19.76 33.26
CA PHE A 474 -95.39 21.07 33.58
C PHE A 474 -96.75 21.27 32.88
N SER A 475 -96.88 20.82 31.63
CA SER A 475 -98.14 20.81 30.89
C SER A 475 -99.18 19.87 31.52
N LEU A 476 -98.79 18.65 31.94
CA LEU A 476 -99.67 17.74 32.68
C LEU A 476 -100.07 18.29 34.06
N PHE A 477 -99.16 18.98 34.75
CA PHE A 477 -99.44 19.60 36.05
C PHE A 477 -100.39 20.80 35.92
N CYS A 478 -100.20 21.66 34.90
CA CYS A 478 -101.14 22.74 34.57
C CYS A 478 -102.51 22.21 34.14
N PHE A 479 -102.59 21.11 33.38
CA PHE A 479 -103.86 20.50 32.99
C PHE A 479 -104.61 19.90 34.19
N ARG A 480 -103.89 19.29 35.14
CA ARG A 480 -104.47 18.76 36.37
C ARG A 480 -104.93 19.86 37.32
N MET A 481 -104.22 20.98 37.39
CA MET A 481 -104.63 22.16 38.16
C MET A 481 -105.86 22.87 37.58
N TYR A 482 -106.00 22.88 36.24
CA TYR A 482 -107.16 23.45 35.55
C TYR A 482 -108.42 22.59 35.73
N CYS A 483 -108.29 21.27 35.84
CA CYS A 483 -109.40 20.35 36.11
C CYS A 483 -109.83 20.31 37.59
N GLU A 484 -108.92 20.50 38.56
CA GLU A 484 -109.28 20.48 40.00
C GLU A 484 -109.85 21.81 40.52
N TYR A 485 -109.62 22.95 39.85
CA TYR A 485 -110.14 24.27 40.25
C TYR A 485 -111.23 24.87 39.33
N GLY A 486 -111.65 24.14 38.29
CA GLY A 486 -112.55 24.63 37.24
C GLY A 486 -114.01 24.20 37.36
N SER A 487 -114.59 24.04 38.55
CA SER A 487 -116.04 23.84 38.72
C SER A 487 -116.54 24.20 40.12
N PHE A 488 -116.64 25.50 40.42
CA PHE A 488 -117.64 25.99 41.37
C PHE A 488 -118.21 27.36 40.95
N SER A 489 -119.44 27.29 40.43
CA SER A 489 -120.53 28.28 40.51
C SER A 489 -120.43 29.64 39.80
N GLN A 490 -121.21 29.76 38.72
CA GLN A 490 -122.23 30.82 38.62
C GLN A 490 -123.39 30.34 37.74
N SER A 491 -124.50 29.92 38.37
CA SER A 491 -125.81 29.72 37.72
C SER A 491 -126.77 30.71 38.37
N ALA A 492 -127.19 31.74 37.61
CA ALA A 492 -128.55 31.96 37.12
C ALA A 492 -129.30 33.00 37.99
N VAL A 493 -129.93 34.02 37.39
CA VAL A 493 -131.39 34.07 37.05
C VAL A 493 -131.57 35.38 36.23
N MET A 494 -131.98 35.34 34.96
CA MET A 494 -133.35 35.23 34.39
C MET A 494 -134.14 36.56 34.35
N PRO A 495 -134.97 36.73 33.31
CA PRO A 495 -136.42 36.86 33.42
C PRO A 495 -137.08 35.53 33.02
N ASN A 496 -138.09 34.98 33.69
CA ASN A 496 -138.97 35.44 34.77
C ASN A 496 -139.07 34.38 35.87
#